data_AF-A0A2S7PRZ5-F1
#
_entry.id   AF-A0A2S7PRZ5-F1
#
_cell.length_a   1.000
_cell.length_b   1.000
_cell.length_c   1.000
_cell.angle_alpha   90.00
_cell.angle_beta   90.00
_cell.angle_gamma   90.00
#
_symmetry.space_group_name_H-M   'P 1'
#
loop_
_entity.id
_entity.type
_entity.pdbx_description
1 polymer ?
#
loop_
_entity_poly.entity_id
_entity_poly.type
_entity_poly.pdbx_seq_one_letter_code
_entity_poly.pdbx_strand_id
1 'polypeptide(L)'
;MLTPVEMSSLGVNRFQDSDRALEQADEDAFCTRLRNYGASFWELPPRWPEHVNWCEEMDGCVKPKKEVRLEVGFPSSGGVWMLDTSQGWDKLPPKAAGLGNALKMDERCEVIKDLGGRFCENVQECPEMAALLGM
;
A
#
# COMPACT_ATOMS: atom_id res chain seq x y z
N MET A 1 0.89 -6.48 1.40
CA MET A 1 -0.34 -6.79 2.17
C MET A 1 -0.64 -5.59 3.07
N LEU A 2 -1.90 -5.14 3.18
CA LEU A 2 -2.25 -4.02 4.06
C LEU A 2 -2.20 -4.45 5.53
N THR A 3 -1.74 -3.54 6.39
CA THR A 3 -1.79 -3.68 7.85
C THR A 3 -3.18 -3.32 8.39
N PRO A 4 -3.55 -3.72 9.63
CA PRO A 4 -4.85 -3.41 10.20
C PRO A 4 -5.19 -1.91 10.25
N VAL A 5 -4.19 -1.05 10.44
CA VAL A 5 -4.35 0.41 10.44
C VAL A 5 -4.68 0.93 9.04
N GLU A 6 -4.03 0.41 8.00
CA GLU A 6 -4.28 0.80 6.62
C GLU A 6 -5.63 0.29 6.12
N MET A 7 -6.01 -0.93 6.49
CA MET A 7 -7.36 -1.44 6.23
C MET A 7 -8.41 -0.53 6.87
N SER A 8 -8.21 -0.14 8.13
CA SER A 8 -9.14 0.75 8.84
C SER A 8 -9.23 2.14 8.20
N SER A 9 -8.13 2.70 7.69
CA SER A 9 -8.14 4.01 7.03
C SER A 9 -8.74 3.97 5.63
N LEU A 10 -8.65 2.83 4.94
CA LEU A 10 -9.29 2.59 3.64
C LEU A 10 -10.78 2.21 3.75
N GLY A 11 -11.28 1.95 4.96
CA GLY A 11 -12.64 1.48 5.20
C GLY A 11 -12.85 0.00 4.83
N VAL A 12 -11.77 -0.77 4.75
CA VAL A 12 -11.81 -2.22 4.47
C VAL A 12 -12.05 -2.97 5.77
N ASN A 13 -12.93 -3.98 5.73
CA ASN A 13 -13.20 -4.81 6.89
C ASN A 13 -11.95 -5.66 7.23
N ARG A 14 -11.53 -5.65 8.49
CA ARG A 14 -10.34 -6.37 8.97
C ARG A 14 -10.56 -7.86 9.19
N PHE A 15 -11.82 -8.29 9.28
CA PHE A 15 -12.18 -9.62 9.74
C PHE A 15 -13.06 -10.38 8.74
N GLN A 16 -13.56 -9.71 7.70
CA GLN A 16 -14.46 -10.27 6.71
C GLN A 16 -14.01 -9.81 5.33
N ASP A 17 -14.28 -10.65 4.33
CA ASP A 17 -14.02 -10.30 2.94
C ASP A 17 -14.83 -9.04 2.56
N SER A 18 -14.20 -8.19 1.76
CA SER A 18 -14.83 -6.99 1.21
C SER A 18 -15.02 -7.22 -0.29
N ASP A 19 -16.28 -7.21 -0.73
CA ASP A 19 -16.60 -7.34 -2.14
C ASP A 19 -16.20 -6.09 -2.92
N ARG A 20 -15.86 -6.29 -4.20
CA ARG A 20 -15.65 -5.21 -5.16
C ARG A 20 -16.90 -4.35 -5.27
N ALA A 21 -16.75 -3.04 -5.43
CA ALA A 21 -17.90 -2.19 -5.72
C ALA A 21 -18.54 -2.57 -7.07
N LEU A 22 -19.87 -2.49 -7.14
CA LEU A 22 -20.63 -2.76 -8.38
C LEU A 22 -20.54 -1.58 -9.36
N GLU A 23 -20.54 -0.36 -8.82
CA GLU A 23 -20.40 0.87 -9.59
C GLU A 23 -18.92 1.15 -9.87
N GLN A 24 -18.58 1.34 -11.15
CA GLN A 24 -17.21 1.56 -11.59
C GLN A 24 -16.57 2.78 -10.91
N ALA A 25 -17.33 3.86 -10.75
CA ALA A 25 -16.83 5.10 -10.14
C ALA A 25 -16.42 4.91 -8.67
N ASP A 26 -17.17 4.10 -7.92
CA ASP A 26 -16.87 3.81 -6.52
C ASP A 26 -15.62 2.94 -6.39
N GLU A 27 -15.47 1.95 -7.28
CA GLU A 27 -14.28 1.11 -7.37
C GLU A 27 -13.03 1.91 -7.76
N ASP A 28 -13.15 2.81 -8.74
CA ASP A 28 -12.05 3.67 -9.18
C ASP A 28 -11.61 4.63 -8.06
N ALA A 29 -12.57 5.17 -7.30
CA ALA A 29 -12.29 6.01 -6.14
C ALA A 29 -11.60 5.22 -5.02
N PHE A 30 -12.02 3.97 -4.76
CA PHE A 30 -11.34 3.08 -3.83
C PHE A 30 -9.92 2.76 -4.29
N CYS A 31 -9.73 2.36 -5.55
CA CYS A 31 -8.42 2.07 -6.12
C CYS A 31 -7.48 3.29 -6.04
N THR A 32 -8.01 4.50 -6.23
CA THR A 32 -7.24 5.74 -6.07
C THR A 32 -6.75 5.92 -4.63
N ARG A 33 -7.60 5.65 -3.62
CA ARG A 33 -7.17 5.68 -2.23
C ARG A 33 -6.16 4.57 -1.93
N LEU A 34 -6.40 3.36 -2.43
CA LEU A 34 -5.51 2.21 -2.24
C LEU A 34 -4.11 2.46 -2.81
N ARG A 35 -4.00 3.14 -3.94
CA ARG A 35 -2.71 3.55 -4.53
C ARG A 35 -1.88 4.42 -3.60
N ASN A 36 -2.52 5.29 -2.82
CA ASN A 36 -1.81 6.11 -1.83
C ASN A 36 -1.14 5.26 -0.74
N TYR A 37 -1.55 4.00 -0.57
CA TYR A 37 -0.98 3.03 0.39
C TYR A 37 0.09 2.11 -0.20
N GLY A 38 0.75 2.51 -1.29
CA GLY A 38 1.85 1.72 -1.84
C GLY A 38 1.40 0.53 -2.70
N ALA A 39 0.13 0.50 -3.13
CA ALA A 39 -0.36 -0.60 -3.94
C ALA A 39 0.34 -0.65 -5.31
N SER A 40 0.81 -1.84 -5.69
CA SER A 40 1.42 -2.10 -6.99
C SER A 40 0.38 -2.15 -8.12
N PHE A 41 0.82 -1.92 -9.35
CA PHE A 41 -0.04 -1.94 -10.53
C PHE A 41 -0.02 -3.32 -11.19
N TRP A 42 -1.21 -3.89 -11.35
CA TRP A 42 -1.40 -5.21 -11.93
C TRP A 42 -2.10 -5.10 -13.28
N GLU A 43 -1.58 -5.82 -14.26
CA GLU A 43 -2.31 -6.09 -15.51
C GLU A 43 -2.61 -7.58 -15.54
N LEU A 44 -3.84 -7.92 -15.17
CA LEU A 44 -4.30 -9.30 -15.24
C LEU A 44 -4.71 -9.60 -16.69
N PRO A 45 -4.35 -10.78 -17.22
CA PRO A 45 -4.85 -11.19 -18.53
C PRO A 45 -6.39 -11.28 -18.51
N PRO A 46 -7.08 -11.02 -19.64
CA PRO A 46 -8.55 -11.01 -19.72
C PRO A 46 -9.20 -12.35 -19.31
N ARG A 47 -8.42 -13.43 -19.38
CA ARG A 47 -8.75 -14.72 -18.79
C ARG A 47 -7.64 -15.09 -17.82
N TRP A 48 -8.02 -15.61 -16.67
CA TRP A 48 -7.07 -16.31 -15.81
C TRP A 48 -6.36 -17.37 -16.65
N PRO A 49 -5.01 -17.46 -16.67
CA PRO A 49 -4.38 -18.34 -17.64
C PRO A 49 -4.81 -19.77 -17.33
N GLU A 50 -5.40 -20.45 -18.32
CA GLU A 50 -6.03 -21.78 -18.18
C GLU A 50 -5.06 -22.89 -17.76
N HIS A 51 -3.77 -22.57 -17.59
CA HIS A 51 -2.68 -23.50 -17.36
C HIS A 51 -1.87 -23.20 -16.10
N VAL A 52 -2.22 -22.14 -15.34
CA VAL A 52 -1.55 -21.91 -14.07
C VAL A 52 -2.20 -22.81 -13.03
N ASN A 53 -1.53 -23.93 -12.73
CA ASN A 53 -1.82 -24.69 -11.53
C ASN A 53 -1.87 -23.71 -10.35
N TRP A 54 -2.94 -23.82 -9.56
CA TRP A 54 -3.22 -23.02 -8.36
C TRP A 54 -1.97 -22.38 -7.76
N CYS A 55 -1.84 -21.09 -7.99
CA CYS A 55 -0.86 -20.28 -7.27
C CYS A 55 -1.46 -20.08 -5.90
N GLU A 56 -0.77 -20.52 -4.85
CA GLU A 56 -1.20 -20.24 -3.47
C GLU A 56 -1.36 -18.72 -3.26
N GLU A 57 -0.56 -17.91 -3.97
CA GLU A 57 -0.63 -16.45 -3.99
C GLU A 57 -0.50 -15.91 -5.42
N MET A 58 -1.28 -14.88 -5.77
CA MET A 58 -1.24 -14.24 -7.10
C MET A 58 0.17 -13.76 -7.49
N ASP A 59 0.92 -13.26 -6.51
CA ASP A 59 2.27 -12.70 -6.65
C ASP A 59 3.33 -13.75 -7.06
N GLY A 60 3.02 -15.03 -6.89
CA GLY A 60 3.86 -16.14 -7.33
C GLY A 60 3.81 -16.37 -8.85
N CYS A 61 2.73 -15.96 -9.50
CA CYS A 61 2.42 -16.34 -10.88
C CYS A 61 2.24 -15.16 -11.82
N VAL A 62 1.72 -14.04 -11.31
CA VAL A 62 1.65 -12.78 -12.03
C VAL A 62 2.58 -11.83 -11.30
N LYS A 63 3.43 -11.13 -12.05
CA LYS A 63 4.20 -10.02 -11.50
C LYS A 63 3.47 -8.72 -11.78
N PRO A 64 3.48 -7.77 -10.83
CA PRO A 64 2.92 -6.46 -11.08
C PRO A 64 3.67 -5.82 -12.25
N LYS A 65 2.94 -5.11 -13.10
CA LYS A 65 3.52 -4.31 -14.19
C LYS A 65 4.41 -3.20 -13.64
N LYS A 66 4.00 -2.60 -12.53
CA LYS A 66 4.78 -1.62 -11.77
C LYS A 66 4.72 -2.00 -10.31
N GLU A 67 5.83 -2.48 -9.80
CA GLU A 67 6.01 -2.74 -8.38
C GLU A 67 6.26 -1.43 -7.65
N VAL A 68 5.53 -1.25 -6.55
CA VAL A 68 5.65 -0.10 -5.67
C VAL A 68 6.17 -0.62 -4.34
N ARG A 69 7.33 -0.09 -3.90
CA ARG A 69 7.99 -0.46 -2.64
C ARG A 69 8.12 0.77 -1.74
N LEU A 70 6.97 1.23 -1.26
CA LEU A 70 6.85 2.41 -0.41
C LEU A 70 5.84 2.13 0.69
N GLU A 71 6.27 2.27 1.94
CA GLU A 71 5.37 2.26 3.10
C GLU A 71 4.96 3.69 3.42
N VAL A 72 3.69 3.91 3.76
CA VAL A 72 3.16 5.25 4.00
C VAL A 72 2.35 5.36 5.28
N GLY A 73 2.27 6.57 5.81
CA GLY A 73 1.42 6.92 6.95
C GLY A 73 0.86 8.33 6.80
N PHE A 74 -0.41 8.51 7.15
CA PHE A 74 -1.13 9.78 7.03
C PHE A 74 -1.40 10.36 8.43
N PRO A 75 -0.56 11.28 8.93
CA PRO A 75 -0.76 11.82 10.26
C PRO A 75 -2.01 12.70 10.34
N SER A 76 -2.61 12.77 11.52
CA SER A 76 -3.80 13.59 11.79
C SER A 76 -3.58 15.10 11.55
N SER A 77 -2.32 15.55 11.58
CA SER A 77 -1.92 16.93 11.25
C SER A 77 -1.94 17.25 9.75
N GLY A 78 -2.15 16.26 8.88
CA GLY A 78 -2.02 16.40 7.43
C GLY A 78 -0.61 16.10 6.90
N GLY A 79 -0.52 15.90 5.59
CA GLY A 79 0.69 15.42 4.91
C GLY A 79 0.78 13.89 4.85
N VAL A 80 1.95 13.39 4.49
CA VAL A 80 2.27 11.96 4.40
C VAL A 80 3.71 11.69 4.84
N TRP A 81 3.89 10.63 5.62
CA TRP A 81 5.18 10.02 5.91
C TRP A 81 5.41 8.85 4.96
N MET A 82 6.63 8.74 4.43
CA MET A 82 6.99 7.74 3.42
C MET A 82 8.31 7.06 3.78
N LEU A 83 8.36 5.74 3.63
CA LEU A 83 9.57 4.94 3.79
C LEU A 83 9.80 4.12 2.52
N ASP A 84 10.93 4.35 1.87
CA ASP A 84 11.39 3.56 0.73
C ASP A 84 11.81 2.16 1.20
N THR A 85 11.13 1.14 0.69
CA THR A 85 11.40 -0.27 1.00
C THR A 85 11.93 -1.02 -0.22
N SER A 86 12.43 -0.30 -1.24
CA SER A 86 12.95 -0.85 -2.50
C SER A 86 14.05 -1.89 -2.32
N GLN A 87 14.87 -1.72 -1.27
CA GLN A 87 15.96 -2.63 -0.89
C GLN A 87 15.47 -3.95 -0.26
N GLY A 88 14.16 -4.11 -0.06
CA GLY A 88 13.53 -5.29 0.52
C GLY A 88 13.41 -5.23 2.04
N TRP A 89 12.41 -5.97 2.56
CA TRP A 89 12.10 -6.03 3.99
C TRP A 89 13.25 -6.58 4.84
N ASP A 90 14.08 -7.47 4.29
CA ASP A 90 15.23 -8.06 4.97
C ASP A 90 16.34 -7.04 5.30
N LYS A 91 16.32 -5.87 4.65
CA LYS A 91 17.27 -4.78 4.89
C LYS A 91 16.79 -3.79 5.93
N LEU A 92 15.52 -3.86 6.34
CA LEU A 92 14.98 -3.00 7.37
C LEU A 92 15.42 -3.48 8.76
N PRO A 93 15.67 -2.55 9.70
CA PRO A 93 16.03 -2.93 11.06
C PRO A 93 14.86 -3.62 11.77
N PRO A 94 15.10 -4.42 12.84
CA PRO A 94 14.05 -5.14 13.56
C PRO A 94 12.86 -4.29 14.03
N LYS A 95 13.09 -2.99 14.30
CA LYS A 95 12.02 -2.02 14.64
C LYS A 95 10.97 -1.84 13.53
N ALA A 96 11.23 -2.24 12.29
CA ALA A 96 10.27 -2.20 11.20
C ALA A 96 9.04 -3.10 11.43
N ALA A 97 9.14 -4.09 12.32
CA ALA A 97 7.97 -4.84 12.80
C ALA A 97 6.89 -3.91 13.43
N GLY A 98 7.29 -2.72 13.91
CA GLY A 98 6.36 -1.69 14.39
C GLY A 98 5.32 -1.26 13.35
N LEU A 99 5.63 -1.35 12.05
CA LEU A 99 4.71 -0.99 10.97
C LEU A 99 3.45 -1.87 10.98
N GLY A 100 3.62 -3.16 11.26
CA GLY A 100 2.51 -4.12 11.39
C GLY A 100 1.83 -4.11 12.77
N ASN A 101 2.53 -3.62 13.79
CA ASN A 101 2.04 -3.59 15.17
C ASN A 101 1.31 -2.29 15.55
N ALA A 102 1.43 -1.23 14.73
CA ALA A 102 0.75 0.03 14.96
C ALA A 102 -0.77 -0.17 15.05
N LEU A 103 -1.42 0.48 16.02
CA LEU A 103 -2.86 0.43 16.22
C LEU A 103 -3.55 1.71 15.75
N LYS A 104 -2.79 2.80 15.60
CA LYS A 104 -3.24 4.08 15.08
C LYS A 104 -2.36 4.55 13.92
N MET A 105 -2.93 5.36 13.04
CA MET A 105 -2.18 5.92 11.90
C MET A 105 -1.01 6.80 12.37
N ASP A 106 -1.21 7.61 13.41
CA ASP A 106 -0.14 8.45 13.98
C ASP A 106 1.00 7.60 14.56
N GLU A 107 0.71 6.44 15.15
CA GLU A 107 1.75 5.50 15.63
C GLU A 107 2.56 4.94 14.45
N ARG A 108 1.89 4.58 13.35
CA ARG A 108 2.55 4.15 12.11
C ARG A 108 3.45 5.24 11.55
N CYS A 109 3.01 6.49 11.56
CA CYS A 109 3.82 7.64 11.15
C CYS A 109 5.09 7.78 11.99
N GLU A 110 5.01 7.65 13.31
CA GLU A 110 6.19 7.69 14.18
C GLU A 110 7.14 6.53 13.90
N VAL A 111 6.64 5.31 13.62
CA VAL A 111 7.48 4.19 13.20
C VAL A 111 8.20 4.49 11.88
N ILE A 112 7.49 5.02 10.87
CA ILE A 112 8.08 5.40 9.57
C ILE A 112 9.19 6.44 9.77
N LYS A 113 8.92 7.48 10.56
CA LYS A 113 9.87 8.52 10.91
C LYS A 113 11.11 7.95 11.61
N ASP A 114 10.92 7.07 12.59
CA ASP A 114 12.03 6.40 13.29
C ASP A 114 12.87 5.53 12.37
N LEU A 115 12.27 4.95 11.33
CA LEU A 115 12.96 4.17 10.29
C LEU A 115 13.74 5.04 9.29
N GLY A 116 13.70 6.37 9.42
CA GLY A 116 14.34 7.30 8.50
C GLY A 116 13.45 7.69 7.31
N GLY A 117 12.14 7.51 7.43
CA GLY A 117 11.18 7.97 6.46
C GLY A 117 11.21 9.49 6.28
N ARG A 118 10.67 9.97 5.17
CA ARG A 118 10.57 11.40 4.85
C ARG A 118 9.13 11.87 5.01
N PHE A 119 8.98 13.11 5.48
CA PHE A 119 7.69 13.78 5.52
C PHE A 119 7.48 14.63 4.28
N CYS A 120 6.24 14.65 3.82
CA CYS A 120 5.78 15.42 2.69
C CYS A 120 4.47 16.12 3.06
N GLU A 121 4.44 17.45 2.96
CA GLU A 121 3.25 18.23 3.33
C GLU A 121 2.16 18.13 2.25
N ASN A 122 2.54 18.22 0.98
CA ASN A 122 1.64 18.06 -0.16
C ASN A 122 2.03 16.85 -1.00
N VAL A 123 1.19 15.80 -0.95
CA VAL A 123 1.38 14.54 -1.68
C VAL A 123 1.66 14.75 -3.18
N GLN A 124 1.06 15.77 -3.80
CA GLN A 124 1.21 16.06 -5.23
C GLN A 124 2.57 16.67 -5.58
N GLU A 125 3.27 17.25 -4.60
CA GLU A 125 4.57 17.91 -4.81
C GLU A 125 5.75 16.99 -4.52
N CYS A 126 5.50 15.76 -4.07
CA CYS A 126 6.54 14.84 -3.63
C CYS A 126 6.93 13.84 -4.73
N PRO A 127 8.19 13.88 -5.19
CA PRO A 127 8.67 13.01 -6.26
C PRO A 127 8.47 11.52 -5.98
N GLU A 128 8.61 11.10 -4.71
CA GLU A 128 8.44 9.72 -4.27
C GLU A 128 6.99 9.22 -4.45
N MET A 129 6.01 10.13 -4.40
CA MET A 129 4.60 9.82 -4.61
C MET A 129 4.24 9.71 -6.10
N ALA A 130 5.09 10.17 -7.02
CA ALA A 130 4.85 10.02 -8.46
C ALA A 130 4.64 8.54 -8.85
N ALA A 131 5.35 7.63 -8.17
CA ALA A 131 5.18 6.20 -8.35
C ALA A 131 3.73 5.73 -8.05
N LEU A 132 3.10 6.33 -7.03
CA LEU A 132 1.76 6.00 -6.53
C LEU A 132 0.64 6.63 -7.36
N LEU A 133 0.87 7.85 -7.84
CA LEU A 133 -0.12 8.63 -8.58
C LEU A 133 -0.27 8.20 -10.04
N GLY A 134 0.54 7.24 -10.51
CA GLY A 134 0.48 6.75 -11.89
C GLY A 134 0.90 7.80 -12.93
N MET A 135 1.59 8.86 -12.49
CA MET A 135 2.20 9.89 -13.33
C MET A 135 3.55 9.43 -13.89
#